data_AF-A0A813GI05-F1
#
_entry.id   AF-A0A813GI05-F1
#
_cell.length_a   1.000
_cell.length_b   1.000
_cell.length_c   1.000
_cell.angle_alpha   90.00
_cell.angle_beta   90.00
_cell.angle_gamma   90.00
#
_symmetry.space_group_name_H-M   'P 1'
#
loop_
_entity.id
_entity.type
_entity.pdbx_description
1 polymer ?
#
loop_
_entity_poly.entity_id
_entity_poly.type
_entity_poly.pdbx_seq_one_letter_code
_entity_poly.pdbx_strand_id
1 'polypeptide(L)'
;MCPDTQPKMSRCVLLAVAVLGLSGAELGARQAADPLATHLLQDDTCADGISDDACGLSLRQLRGEKAPAPAESHREIHPAFLELGDAANSSVDESSGPPELTFYVYRAKNNENYEDTNVNMANLAGVMWYLHNEVVGHCPRKFGIVRVLRYKITMRNTPELKRSTGKNFARLCHFDSGACTGPASSISDFKFGFVVGCDKPSFHQAAYPKATWFSFPGSCPEVPFQRKTEWCKQDQKGGNHQCNAGEPWSKTCTWRLEPAGEVTLDELTHNKNFDNTCRNTGFFEYRDGCDCGQGTNFWHGKRDFHAGLRRMSWLKTLFQRNYPSMPTDLGSEPECEWGDPQR
;
A
#
# COMPACT_ATOMS: atom_id res chain seq x y z
N MET A 1 -10.20 -27.36 10.93
CA MET A 1 -9.09 -28.29 11.22
C MET A 1 -8.40 -28.58 9.90
N CYS A 2 -7.17 -28.08 9.71
CA CYS A 2 -6.31 -28.50 8.59
C CYS A 2 -5.91 -29.97 8.82
N PRO A 3 -5.81 -30.81 7.78
CA PRO A 3 -5.55 -32.23 7.98
C PRO A 3 -4.08 -32.46 8.34
N ASP A 4 -3.87 -33.11 9.49
CA ASP A 4 -2.61 -33.73 9.89
C ASP A 4 -2.20 -34.80 8.87
N THR A 5 -0.99 -34.69 8.33
CA THR A 5 -0.35 -35.77 7.59
C THR A 5 0.66 -36.44 8.52
N GLN A 6 0.29 -37.61 9.04
CA GLN A 6 1.19 -38.48 9.79
C GLN A 6 2.16 -39.23 8.84
N PRO A 7 3.41 -39.47 9.25
CA PRO A 7 4.32 -40.32 8.49
C PRO A 7 4.08 -41.80 8.80
N LYS A 8 4.16 -42.63 7.75
CA LYS A 8 4.10 -44.10 7.83
C LYS A 8 5.28 -44.66 8.62
N MET A 9 5.03 -45.34 9.74
CA MET A 9 6.00 -46.22 10.37
C MET A 9 6.11 -47.55 9.60
N SER A 10 7.32 -47.90 9.18
CA SER A 10 7.67 -49.26 8.74
C SER A 10 8.31 -50.02 9.91
N ARG A 11 7.86 -51.25 10.10
CA ARG A 11 8.27 -52.19 11.15
C ARG A 11 9.75 -52.56 11.02
N CYS A 12 10.49 -52.49 12.13
CA CYS A 12 11.65 -53.35 12.38
C CYS A 12 11.52 -53.95 13.78
N VAL A 13 11.44 -55.28 13.81
CA VAL A 13 11.45 -56.13 14.99
C VAL A 13 12.91 -56.49 15.25
N LEU A 14 13.40 -56.23 16.47
CA LEU A 14 14.50 -57.03 17.04
C LEU A 14 14.42 -57.02 18.56
N LEU A 15 14.31 -58.24 19.11
CA LEU A 15 14.48 -58.62 20.52
C LEU A 15 15.94 -58.44 20.95
N ALA A 16 16.18 -57.98 22.19
CA ALA A 16 17.03 -58.67 23.17
C ALA A 16 17.04 -57.98 24.55
N VAL A 17 16.49 -58.72 25.53
CA VAL A 17 16.96 -59.05 26.89
C VAL A 17 17.56 -57.98 27.82
N ALA A 18 17.01 -57.99 29.04
CA ALA A 18 17.25 -57.17 30.23
C ALA A 18 18.54 -57.47 31.03
N VAL A 19 19.00 -56.50 31.83
CA VAL A 19 19.61 -56.71 33.17
C VAL A 19 19.26 -55.53 34.10
N LEU A 20 18.94 -55.86 35.35
CA LEU A 20 18.58 -55.03 36.51
C LEU A 20 19.79 -54.29 37.13
N GLY A 21 19.54 -53.16 37.81
CA GLY A 21 20.50 -52.53 38.73
C GLY A 21 19.88 -51.40 39.56
N LEU A 22 19.92 -51.53 40.88
CA LEU A 22 19.28 -50.70 41.93
C LEU A 22 20.16 -49.54 42.42
N SER A 23 19.50 -48.56 43.09
CA SER A 23 20.00 -47.60 44.11
C SER A 23 21.02 -46.54 43.64
N GLY A 24 21.15 -45.34 44.19
CA GLY A 24 20.59 -44.65 45.34
C GLY A 24 21.49 -43.42 45.60
N ALA A 25 20.85 -42.26 45.85
CA ALA A 25 21.28 -41.07 46.61
C ALA A 25 22.68 -40.40 46.47
N GLU A 26 22.59 -39.06 46.57
CA GLU A 26 23.52 -38.09 47.19
C GLU A 26 24.39 -37.13 46.35
N LEU A 27 24.47 -35.93 46.95
CA LEU A 27 24.99 -34.65 46.49
C LEU A 27 26.49 -34.65 46.18
N GLY A 28 26.89 -33.77 45.25
CA GLY A 28 28.27 -33.34 45.12
C GLY A 28 28.42 -32.19 44.14
N ALA A 29 28.55 -30.96 44.67
CA ALA A 29 28.88 -29.76 43.93
C ALA A 29 30.20 -29.89 43.17
N ARG A 30 30.28 -29.31 41.96
CA ARG A 30 31.47 -28.60 41.45
C ARG A 30 31.18 -27.83 40.17
N GLN A 31 31.64 -26.59 40.19
CA GLN A 31 31.74 -25.65 39.08
C GLN A 31 32.55 -26.25 37.92
N ALA A 32 32.06 -26.06 36.70
CA ALA A 32 32.87 -25.79 35.53
C ALA A 32 32.06 -24.89 34.60
N ALA A 33 32.63 -23.74 34.29
CA ALA A 33 32.10 -22.74 33.39
C ALA A 33 32.14 -23.24 31.95
N ASP A 34 31.06 -22.99 31.20
CA ASP A 34 31.05 -23.09 29.74
C ASP A 34 30.37 -21.83 29.18
N PRO A 35 31.09 -20.94 28.48
CA PRO A 35 30.54 -19.74 27.89
C PRO A 35 30.26 -19.97 26.40
N LEU A 36 29.05 -20.38 26.06
CA LEU A 36 28.64 -20.44 24.65
C LEU A 36 27.15 -20.19 24.48
N ALA A 37 26.75 -18.92 24.62
CA ALA A 37 25.47 -18.42 24.13
C ALA A 37 25.53 -16.91 23.90
N THR A 38 26.32 -16.47 22.92
CA THR A 38 26.23 -15.10 22.37
C THR A 38 26.66 -15.12 20.91
N HIS A 39 25.75 -15.48 20.00
CA HIS A 39 25.71 -15.05 18.59
C HIS A 39 24.63 -15.85 17.86
N LEU A 40 23.43 -15.30 17.71
CA LEU A 40 22.46 -15.70 16.68
C LEU A 40 21.50 -14.52 16.45
N LEU A 41 22.04 -13.42 15.91
CA LEU A 41 21.31 -12.38 15.19
C LEU A 41 22.26 -11.81 14.15
N GLN A 42 22.48 -12.55 13.07
CA GLN A 42 23.08 -12.07 11.83
C GLN A 42 22.92 -13.20 10.82
N ASP A 43 21.96 -13.03 9.90
CA ASP A 43 22.02 -13.49 8.51
C ASP A 43 20.72 -13.03 7.82
N ASP A 44 20.66 -11.73 7.52
CA ASP A 44 19.82 -11.20 6.43
C ASP A 44 20.74 -11.04 5.21
N THR A 45 21.17 -12.16 4.63
CA THR A 45 21.76 -12.16 3.29
C THR A 45 20.63 -12.44 2.29
N CYS A 46 20.22 -11.40 1.56
CA CYS A 46 19.45 -11.55 0.34
C CYS A 46 20.17 -12.54 -0.57
N ALA A 47 19.42 -13.50 -1.14
CA ALA A 47 19.96 -14.43 -2.11
C ALA A 47 20.58 -13.68 -3.29
N ASP A 48 21.79 -14.09 -3.66
CA ASP A 48 22.61 -13.51 -4.71
C ASP A 48 21.82 -13.33 -6.03
N GLY A 49 21.76 -12.09 -6.53
CA GLY A 49 21.41 -11.81 -7.93
C GLY A 49 20.24 -10.87 -8.21
N ILE A 50 19.63 -10.24 -7.21
CA ILE A 50 18.64 -9.17 -7.42
C ILE A 50 19.25 -7.85 -6.95
N SER A 51 19.28 -6.82 -7.80
CA SER A 51 19.94 -5.55 -7.46
C SER A 51 19.28 -4.89 -6.26
N ASP A 52 20.10 -4.24 -5.44
CA ASP A 52 19.74 -3.52 -4.21
C ASP A 52 18.70 -2.39 -4.42
N ASP A 53 18.34 -2.08 -5.66
CA ASP A 53 17.35 -1.06 -6.00
C ASP A 53 15.90 -1.57 -5.97
N ALA A 54 15.67 -2.88 -5.87
CA ALA A 54 14.32 -3.48 -5.90
C ALA A 54 13.77 -3.86 -4.52
N CYS A 55 14.56 -3.73 -3.43
CA CYS A 55 14.12 -4.04 -2.08
C CYS A 55 14.63 -3.00 -1.07
N GLY A 56 13.74 -2.11 -0.61
CA GLY A 56 13.85 -1.56 0.75
C GLY A 56 14.24 -0.10 0.96
N LEU A 57 14.07 0.82 0.00
CA LEU A 57 14.25 2.26 0.29
C LEU A 57 13.01 2.91 0.93
N SER A 58 12.86 2.72 2.25
CA SER A 58 11.91 3.49 3.10
C SER A 58 12.28 3.54 4.60
N LEU A 59 13.26 2.77 5.08
CA LEU A 59 13.57 2.67 6.52
C LEU A 59 14.00 3.98 7.21
N ARG A 60 14.52 4.98 6.48
CA ARG A 60 14.98 6.25 7.08
C ARG A 60 13.85 7.20 7.49
N GLN A 61 12.67 7.10 6.88
CA GLN A 61 11.52 7.93 7.29
C GLN A 61 10.82 7.36 8.55
N LEU A 62 10.89 6.06 8.76
CA LEU A 62 10.26 5.38 9.90
C LEU A 62 11.01 5.56 11.24
N ARG A 63 12.22 6.14 11.23
CA ARG A 63 13.03 6.34 12.44
C ARG A 63 12.98 7.75 13.03
N GLY A 64 12.32 8.71 12.37
CA GLY A 64 12.30 10.10 12.83
C GLY A 64 13.69 10.75 12.94
N GLU A 65 14.71 10.17 12.29
CA GLU A 65 16.07 10.69 12.32
C GLU A 65 16.13 11.96 11.46
N LYS A 66 16.48 13.08 12.13
CA LYS A 66 16.74 14.35 11.46
C LYS A 66 17.95 14.16 10.55
N ALA A 67 17.73 14.17 9.23
CA ALA A 67 18.83 14.13 8.27
C ALA A 67 19.79 15.31 8.54
N PRO A 68 21.12 15.10 8.43
CA PRO A 68 22.05 16.21 8.42
C PRO A 68 21.69 17.15 7.26
N ALA A 69 21.83 18.46 7.49
CA ALA A 69 21.57 19.47 6.48
C ALA A 69 22.33 19.10 5.19
N PRO A 70 21.67 19.08 4.02
CA PRO A 70 22.34 18.72 2.79
C PRO A 70 23.42 19.75 2.49
N ALA A 71 24.62 19.29 2.16
CA ALA A 71 25.62 20.13 1.50
C ALA A 71 25.01 20.64 0.19
N GLU A 72 25.05 21.95 -0.02
CA GLU A 72 24.54 22.64 -1.22
C GLU A 72 25.27 22.13 -2.48
N SER A 73 24.73 21.08 -3.08
CA SER A 73 25.08 20.63 -4.41
C SER A 73 24.06 21.22 -5.36
N HIS A 74 24.35 22.43 -5.86
CA HIS A 74 23.64 23.04 -6.97
C HIS A 74 23.74 22.15 -8.20
N ARG A 75 22.74 21.29 -8.40
CA ARG A 75 22.49 20.69 -9.71
C ARG A 75 21.65 21.71 -10.47
N GLU A 76 22.20 22.25 -11.55
CA GLU A 76 21.45 23.08 -12.50
C GLU A 76 20.25 22.27 -13.00
N ILE A 77 19.07 22.58 -12.46
CA ILE A 77 17.81 22.15 -13.03
C ILE A 77 17.61 23.04 -14.26
N HIS A 78 17.66 22.43 -15.45
CA HIS A 78 17.42 23.13 -16.70
C HIS A 78 16.08 23.88 -16.64
N PRO A 79 16.05 25.21 -16.89
CA PRO A 79 14.82 25.95 -17.02
C PRO A 79 14.23 25.67 -18.40
N ALA A 80 13.55 24.53 -18.52
CA ALA A 80 12.70 24.22 -19.66
C ALA A 80 11.23 24.14 -19.24
N PHE A 81 10.82 24.93 -18.24
CA PHE A 81 9.42 25.35 -18.11
C PHE A 81 9.24 26.61 -18.96
N LEU A 82 9.35 26.42 -20.28
CA LEU A 82 9.08 27.46 -21.27
C LEU A 82 7.66 27.96 -21.05
N GLU A 83 7.56 29.28 -20.92
CA GLU A 83 6.34 30.08 -20.87
C GLU A 83 5.20 29.43 -21.66
N LEU A 84 4.26 28.83 -20.93
CA LEU A 84 2.91 28.61 -21.44
C LEU A 84 2.30 30.00 -21.58
N GLY A 85 2.54 30.61 -22.75
CA GLY A 85 2.01 31.91 -23.08
C GLY A 85 0.50 31.96 -22.82
N ASP A 86 0.06 33.12 -22.33
CA ASP A 86 -1.33 33.59 -22.24
C ASP A 86 -1.97 33.65 -23.63
N ALA A 87 -2.11 32.50 -24.28
CA ALA A 87 -2.73 32.37 -25.58
C ALA A 87 -4.21 32.07 -25.40
N ALA A 88 -4.96 33.17 -25.39
CA ALA A 88 -6.30 33.31 -25.95
C ALA A 88 -7.43 32.47 -25.33
N ASN A 89 -8.38 33.24 -24.84
CA ASN A 89 -9.79 32.96 -24.57
C ASN A 89 -10.52 32.31 -25.76
N SER A 90 -10.06 31.14 -26.22
CA SER A 90 -10.84 30.19 -26.99
C SER A 90 -11.77 29.52 -26.00
N SER A 91 -13.08 29.67 -26.20
CA SER A 91 -14.08 28.87 -25.49
C SER A 91 -13.85 27.40 -25.84
N VAL A 92 -12.92 26.75 -25.14
CA VAL A 92 -12.71 25.31 -25.21
C VAL A 92 -14.04 24.72 -24.80
N ASP A 93 -14.66 24.01 -25.73
CA ASP A 93 -15.90 23.30 -25.49
C ASP A 93 -15.70 22.37 -24.28
N GLU A 94 -16.23 22.81 -23.13
CA GLU A 94 -16.24 22.11 -21.86
C GLU A 94 -16.78 20.68 -22.01
N SER A 95 -17.58 20.41 -23.05
CA SER A 95 -18.11 19.07 -23.33
C SER A 95 -17.08 18.08 -23.88
N SER A 96 -15.88 18.53 -24.27
CA SER A 96 -14.84 17.68 -24.87
C SER A 96 -13.83 17.06 -23.88
N GLY A 97 -13.89 17.43 -22.61
CA GLY A 97 -13.00 16.90 -21.56
C GLY A 97 -13.47 15.58 -20.94
N PRO A 98 -12.64 14.93 -20.09
CA PRO A 98 -13.14 13.88 -19.21
C PRO A 98 -14.35 14.35 -18.40
N PRO A 99 -15.31 13.46 -18.12
CA PRO A 99 -16.40 13.78 -17.22
C PRO A 99 -15.85 14.04 -15.81
N GLU A 100 -16.59 14.82 -15.03
CA GLU A 100 -16.38 14.86 -13.58
C GLU A 100 -16.79 13.51 -12.99
N LEU A 101 -15.93 12.94 -12.15
CA LEU A 101 -16.13 11.64 -11.50
C LEU A 101 -16.17 11.85 -9.98
N THR A 102 -17.14 11.23 -9.32
CA THR A 102 -17.22 11.18 -7.85
C THR A 102 -17.32 9.74 -7.37
N PHE A 103 -16.37 9.29 -6.55
CA PHE A 103 -16.28 7.90 -6.11
C PHE A 103 -15.52 7.76 -4.80
N TYR A 104 -15.65 6.59 -4.15
CA TYR A 104 -14.86 6.26 -2.97
C TYR A 104 -13.51 5.66 -3.35
N VAL A 105 -12.46 6.14 -2.70
CA VAL A 105 -11.14 5.51 -2.68
C VAL A 105 -10.74 5.19 -1.25
N TYR A 106 -9.76 4.32 -1.11
CA TYR A 106 -9.34 3.74 0.14
C TYR A 106 -7.82 3.79 0.26
N ARG A 107 -7.35 4.08 1.47
CA ARG A 107 -5.93 4.14 1.80
C ARG A 107 -5.65 3.30 3.03
N ALA A 108 -4.69 2.39 2.93
CA ALA A 108 -4.12 1.73 4.09
C ALA A 108 -3.13 2.69 4.79
N LYS A 109 -3.31 2.95 6.09
CA LYS A 109 -2.52 3.93 6.85
C LYS A 109 -2.08 3.36 8.20
N ASN A 110 -0.91 3.81 8.66
CA ASN A 110 -0.45 3.61 10.04
C ASN A 110 -1.08 4.68 10.98
N ASN A 111 -0.51 4.84 12.17
CA ASN A 111 -0.94 5.87 13.14
C ASN A 111 -0.30 7.24 12.92
N GLU A 112 0.64 7.38 11.99
CA GLU A 112 1.31 8.64 11.72
C GLU A 112 0.40 9.59 10.95
N ASN A 113 0.55 10.88 11.22
CA ASN A 113 -0.19 11.93 10.54
C ASN A 113 0.69 12.60 9.48
N TYR A 114 0.75 12.00 8.31
CA TYR A 114 1.28 12.64 7.10
C TYR A 114 0.14 13.12 6.20
N GLU A 115 0.42 14.20 5.46
CA GLU A 115 -0.49 14.78 4.47
C GLU A 115 -0.92 13.75 3.42
N ASP A 116 -2.17 13.82 3.00
CA ASP A 116 -2.72 13.01 1.91
C ASP A 116 -2.36 13.66 0.55
N THR A 117 -1.07 13.87 0.30
CA THR A 117 -0.50 14.52 -0.88
C THR A 117 0.56 13.64 -1.53
N ASN A 118 0.64 13.62 -2.87
CA ASN A 118 1.47 12.65 -3.62
C ASN A 118 1.24 11.25 -3.09
N VAL A 119 0.01 10.76 -3.26
CA VAL A 119 -0.48 9.58 -2.54
C VAL A 119 -1.01 8.52 -3.48
N ASN A 120 -0.66 7.28 -3.18
CA ASN A 120 -1.28 6.10 -3.76
C ASN A 120 -2.53 5.74 -2.94
N MET A 121 -3.65 5.54 -3.63
CA MET A 121 -4.87 4.99 -3.04
C MET A 121 -5.44 3.92 -3.98
N ALA A 122 -6.54 3.30 -3.59
CA ALA A 122 -7.16 2.25 -4.38
C ALA A 122 -8.68 2.30 -4.29
N ASN A 123 -9.39 1.60 -5.17
CA ASN A 123 -10.78 1.24 -4.88
C ASN A 123 -10.83 0.16 -3.77
N LEU A 124 -12.04 -0.26 -3.41
CA LEU A 124 -12.23 -1.26 -2.36
C LEU A 124 -11.47 -2.56 -2.63
N ALA A 125 -11.53 -3.05 -3.88
CA ALA A 125 -10.83 -4.25 -4.29
C ALA A 125 -9.31 -4.08 -4.23
N GLY A 126 -8.78 -2.94 -4.68
CA GLY A 126 -7.34 -2.68 -4.69
C GLY A 126 -6.74 -2.48 -3.30
N VAL A 127 -7.47 -1.89 -2.34
CA VAL A 127 -6.96 -1.80 -0.95
C VAL A 127 -6.95 -3.17 -0.29
N MET A 128 -7.96 -4.00 -0.55
CA MET A 128 -8.00 -5.36 -0.02
C MET A 128 -6.93 -6.26 -0.64
N TRP A 129 -6.65 -6.07 -1.94
CA TRP A 129 -5.51 -6.67 -2.61
C TRP A 129 -4.20 -6.29 -1.92
N TYR A 130 -3.97 -5.00 -1.68
CA TYR A 130 -2.73 -4.50 -1.07
C TYR A 130 -2.53 -5.04 0.33
N LEU A 131 -3.57 -5.02 1.16
CA LEU A 131 -3.50 -5.59 2.51
C LEU A 131 -3.11 -7.07 2.48
N HIS A 132 -3.77 -7.85 1.64
CA HIS A 132 -3.57 -9.30 1.58
C HIS A 132 -2.21 -9.69 0.96
N ASN A 133 -1.77 -8.97 -0.07
CA ASN A 133 -0.54 -9.30 -0.78
C ASN A 133 0.72 -8.80 -0.07
N GLU A 134 0.65 -7.60 0.54
CA GLU A 134 1.85 -6.89 1.00
C GLU A 134 1.91 -6.66 2.51
N VAL A 135 0.77 -6.60 3.21
CA VAL A 135 0.75 -6.05 4.58
C VAL A 135 0.68 -7.15 5.63
N VAL A 136 -0.31 -8.03 5.51
CA VAL A 136 -0.73 -8.93 6.59
C VAL A 136 0.10 -10.22 6.68
N GLY A 137 1.06 -10.39 5.76
CA GLY A 137 2.13 -11.39 5.83
C GLY A 137 3.33 -10.97 6.69
N HIS A 138 3.29 -9.80 7.33
CA HIS A 138 4.37 -9.26 8.18
C HIS A 138 3.95 -9.04 9.64
N CYS A 139 4.91 -9.16 10.56
CA CYS A 139 4.77 -8.99 12.01
C CYS A 139 5.94 -8.12 12.50
N PRO A 140 5.70 -6.86 12.91
CA PRO A 140 4.42 -6.14 12.79
C PRO A 140 3.96 -6.02 11.33
N ARG A 141 2.66 -5.74 11.10
CA ARG A 141 2.11 -5.47 9.76
C ARG A 141 3.03 -4.50 9.01
N LYS A 142 3.27 -4.75 7.72
CA LYS A 142 4.22 -3.96 6.91
C LYS A 142 3.91 -2.47 7.05
N PHE A 143 4.95 -1.66 7.27
CA PHE A 143 4.88 -0.21 7.50
C PHE A 143 4.02 0.23 8.72
N GLY A 144 3.69 -0.69 9.63
CA GLY A 144 2.86 -0.38 10.79
C GLY A 144 1.42 -0.02 10.42
N ILE A 145 0.93 -0.50 9.28
CA ILE A 145 -0.45 -0.24 8.82
C ILE A 145 -1.43 -0.86 9.81
N VAL A 146 -2.41 -0.07 10.27
CA VAL A 146 -3.39 -0.48 11.28
C VAL A 146 -4.83 -0.17 10.90
N ARG A 147 -5.07 0.57 9.81
CA ARG A 147 -6.42 0.98 9.39
C ARG A 147 -6.54 1.19 7.89
N VAL A 148 -7.79 1.13 7.43
CA VAL A 148 -8.22 1.54 6.10
C VAL A 148 -9.03 2.82 6.24
N LEU A 149 -8.54 3.89 5.64
CA LEU A 149 -9.27 5.14 5.47
C LEU A 149 -10.10 5.06 4.20
N ARG A 150 -11.29 5.64 4.21
CA ARG A 150 -12.14 5.87 3.03
C ARG A 150 -12.25 7.36 2.78
N TYR A 151 -12.09 7.75 1.53
CA TYR A 151 -12.23 9.12 1.07
C TYR A 151 -13.23 9.18 -0.07
N LYS A 152 -14.07 10.22 -0.08
CA LYS A 152 -14.83 10.62 -1.25
C LYS A 152 -13.94 11.52 -2.10
N ILE A 153 -13.69 11.10 -3.33
CA ILE A 153 -12.94 11.86 -4.32
C ILE A 153 -13.92 12.45 -5.31
N THR A 154 -13.72 13.72 -5.64
CA THR A 154 -14.31 14.35 -6.83
C THR A 154 -13.17 14.80 -7.72
N MET A 155 -13.14 14.37 -8.97
CA MET A 155 -12.04 14.67 -9.89
C MET A 155 -12.51 14.95 -11.31
N ARG A 156 -11.74 15.76 -12.02
CA ARG A 156 -11.84 15.93 -13.47
C ARG A 156 -10.44 16.13 -14.03
N ASN A 157 -9.98 15.14 -14.80
CA ASN A 157 -8.72 15.26 -15.51
C ASN A 157 -8.87 16.23 -16.69
N THR A 158 -7.75 16.65 -17.26
CA THR A 158 -7.73 17.74 -18.24
C THR A 158 -8.21 17.28 -19.63
N PRO A 159 -8.83 18.19 -20.42
CA PRO A 159 -9.20 17.90 -21.81
C PRO A 159 -8.01 17.46 -22.67
N GLU A 160 -6.81 17.97 -22.41
CA GLU A 160 -5.60 17.61 -23.13
C GLU A 160 -5.22 16.15 -22.93
N LEU A 161 -5.38 15.61 -21.72
CA LEU A 161 -5.22 14.19 -21.45
C LEU A 161 -6.18 13.37 -22.32
N LYS A 162 -7.48 13.72 -22.30
CA LYS A 162 -8.52 13.00 -23.03
C LYS A 162 -8.28 13.03 -24.52
N ARG A 163 -7.96 14.20 -25.07
CA ARG A 163 -7.67 14.40 -26.49
C ARG A 163 -6.43 13.62 -26.92
N SER A 164 -5.39 13.57 -26.08
CA SER A 164 -4.13 12.91 -26.40
C SER A 164 -4.16 11.39 -26.22
N THR A 165 -5.00 10.86 -25.33
CA THR A 165 -4.96 9.43 -24.94
C THR A 165 -6.26 8.68 -25.19
N GLY A 166 -7.37 9.41 -25.38
CA GLY A 166 -8.73 8.85 -25.41
C GLY A 166 -9.27 8.41 -24.04
N LYS A 167 -8.49 8.54 -22.96
CA LYS A 167 -8.78 7.95 -21.64
C LYS A 167 -9.15 9.02 -20.60
N ASN A 168 -9.84 8.58 -19.54
CA ASN A 168 -10.22 9.46 -18.43
C ASN A 168 -9.11 9.59 -17.38
N PHE A 169 -8.24 8.59 -17.26
CA PHE A 169 -7.11 8.58 -16.34
C PHE A 169 -5.77 8.63 -17.08
N ALA A 170 -4.74 9.15 -16.41
CA ALA A 170 -3.36 8.96 -16.83
C ALA A 170 -2.85 7.57 -16.42
N ARG A 171 -1.67 7.17 -16.89
CA ARG A 171 -1.00 6.00 -16.32
C ARG A 171 -0.67 6.27 -14.86
N LEU A 172 -0.76 5.23 -14.03
CA LEU A 172 -0.37 5.30 -12.62
C LEU A 172 1.07 5.75 -12.47
N CYS A 173 1.25 6.68 -11.55
CA CYS A 173 2.53 7.02 -10.97
C CYS A 173 2.56 6.55 -9.51
N HIS A 174 3.45 5.62 -9.17
CA HIS A 174 3.63 5.24 -7.77
C HIS A 174 4.33 6.37 -7.02
N PHE A 175 3.71 6.85 -5.94
CA PHE A 175 4.34 7.82 -5.05
C PHE A 175 5.07 7.14 -3.89
N ASP A 176 6.36 6.91 -4.06
CA ASP A 176 7.24 6.40 -3.01
C ASP A 176 7.95 7.56 -2.33
N SER A 177 7.84 7.63 -1.00
CA SER A 177 8.36 8.76 -0.21
C SER A 177 7.90 10.14 -0.73
N GLY A 178 6.72 10.20 -1.36
CA GLY A 178 6.14 11.42 -1.92
C GLY A 178 6.68 11.83 -3.29
N ALA A 179 7.56 11.05 -3.89
CA ALA A 179 8.03 11.25 -5.27
C ALA A 179 7.46 10.16 -6.17
N CYS A 180 7.24 10.52 -7.43
CA CYS A 180 6.92 9.53 -8.42
C CYS A 180 8.11 8.67 -8.76
N THR A 181 7.92 7.36 -8.64
CA THR A 181 8.89 6.33 -9.00
C THR A 181 8.39 5.44 -10.13
N GLY A 182 7.18 5.70 -10.64
CA GLY A 182 6.62 5.02 -11.81
C GLY A 182 7.39 5.31 -13.11
N PRO A 183 7.00 4.70 -14.24
CA PRO A 183 7.64 4.93 -15.54
C PRO A 183 7.76 6.43 -15.81
N ALA A 184 8.92 6.89 -16.29
CA ALA A 184 9.21 8.32 -16.51
C ALA A 184 8.09 9.03 -17.29
N SER A 185 7.45 8.36 -18.24
CA SER A 185 6.33 8.89 -19.04
C SER A 185 5.04 9.19 -18.26
N SER A 186 4.91 8.77 -17.01
CA SER A 186 3.77 9.11 -16.14
C SER A 186 3.86 10.53 -15.59
N ILE A 187 5.08 11.10 -15.50
CA ILE A 187 5.31 12.41 -14.88
C ILE A 187 6.13 13.38 -15.72
N SER A 188 7.01 12.90 -16.60
CA SER A 188 8.18 13.66 -17.09
C SER A 188 7.92 14.95 -17.86
N ASP A 189 6.69 15.45 -17.95
CA ASP A 189 6.44 16.82 -18.42
C ASP A 189 5.29 17.56 -17.69
N PHE A 190 4.56 16.92 -16.75
CA PHE A 190 3.21 17.40 -16.35
C PHE A 190 2.42 17.97 -17.54
N LYS A 191 2.60 17.36 -18.74
CA LYS A 191 2.12 17.92 -20.02
C LYS A 191 0.62 18.16 -19.99
N PHE A 192 -0.08 17.30 -19.26
CA PHE A 192 -1.52 17.34 -19.07
C PHE A 192 -1.93 17.94 -17.71
N GLY A 193 -1.00 18.48 -16.94
CA GLY A 193 -1.18 18.91 -15.56
C GLY A 193 -1.02 17.78 -14.54
N PHE A 194 -1.44 18.04 -13.32
CA PHE A 194 -1.40 17.11 -12.19
C PHE A 194 -2.57 16.11 -12.25
N VAL A 195 -2.61 15.33 -13.33
CA VAL A 195 -3.71 14.40 -13.62
C VAL A 195 -3.69 13.16 -12.71
N VAL A 196 -4.88 12.69 -12.33
CA VAL A 196 -5.07 11.43 -11.59
C VAL A 196 -4.75 10.26 -12.52
N GLY A 197 -3.86 9.39 -12.06
CA GLY A 197 -3.47 8.18 -12.78
C GLY A 197 -4.15 6.93 -12.22
N CYS A 198 -4.21 5.86 -13.00
CA CYS A 198 -4.68 4.56 -12.54
C CYS A 198 -3.92 3.38 -13.16
N ASP A 199 -3.96 2.23 -12.49
CA ASP A 199 -3.52 0.93 -13.02
C ASP A 199 -4.26 -0.21 -12.30
N LYS A 200 -4.13 -1.43 -12.83
CA LYS A 200 -4.74 -2.65 -12.27
C LYS A 200 -3.65 -3.57 -11.72
N PRO A 201 -3.67 -3.94 -10.43
CA PRO A 201 -2.78 -4.97 -9.91
C PRO A 201 -3.15 -6.36 -10.45
N SER A 202 -2.21 -7.30 -10.34
CA SER A 202 -2.38 -8.66 -10.85
C SER A 202 -3.49 -9.41 -10.12
N PHE A 203 -4.46 -9.93 -10.88
CA PHE A 203 -5.53 -10.75 -10.30
C PHE A 203 -5.01 -12.12 -9.84
N HIS A 204 -3.93 -12.61 -10.44
CA HIS A 204 -3.31 -13.90 -10.11
C HIS A 204 -2.56 -13.88 -8.76
N GLN A 205 -2.11 -12.70 -8.32
CA GLN A 205 -1.45 -12.55 -7.02
C GLN A 205 -2.46 -12.56 -5.86
N ALA A 206 -3.60 -11.89 -6.03
CA ALA A 206 -4.73 -11.96 -5.11
C ALA A 206 -6.06 -11.72 -5.84
N ALA A 207 -7.04 -12.59 -5.61
CA ALA A 207 -8.28 -12.66 -6.37
C ALA A 207 -9.32 -11.62 -5.90
N TYR A 208 -9.01 -10.35 -6.09
CA TYR A 208 -9.90 -9.21 -5.83
C TYR A 208 -10.37 -8.62 -7.18
N PRO A 209 -11.60 -8.90 -7.60
CA PRO A 209 -12.06 -8.48 -8.93
C PRO A 209 -12.15 -6.96 -9.02
N LYS A 210 -11.76 -6.44 -10.20
CA LYS A 210 -11.74 -4.99 -10.50
C LYS A 210 -10.83 -4.19 -9.57
N ALA A 211 -9.86 -4.82 -8.91
CA ALA A 211 -8.84 -4.10 -8.16
C ALA A 211 -8.22 -3.01 -9.04
N THR A 212 -8.20 -1.78 -8.53
CA THR A 212 -7.68 -0.61 -9.23
C THR A 212 -6.91 0.23 -8.24
N TRP A 213 -5.71 0.65 -8.65
CA TRP A 213 -4.88 1.61 -7.95
C TRP A 213 -4.96 2.95 -8.62
N PHE A 214 -4.83 4.01 -7.82
CA PHE A 214 -4.88 5.39 -8.25
C PHE A 214 -3.70 6.17 -7.69
N SER A 215 -3.20 7.10 -8.49
CA SER A 215 -2.14 8.03 -8.11
C SER A 215 -2.70 9.45 -8.08
N PHE A 216 -2.59 10.08 -6.91
CA PHE A 216 -3.14 11.39 -6.64
C PHE A 216 -2.00 12.41 -6.43
N PRO A 217 -1.57 13.10 -7.49
CA PRO A 217 -0.49 14.07 -7.41
C PRO A 217 -0.91 15.31 -6.62
N GLY A 218 -0.04 15.75 -5.72
CA GLY A 218 -0.08 17.03 -5.03
C GLY A 218 1.14 17.88 -5.40
N SER A 219 1.65 18.70 -4.49
CA SER A 219 2.77 19.60 -4.81
C SER A 219 4.09 18.85 -4.96
N CYS A 220 4.95 19.29 -5.88
CA CYS A 220 6.26 18.67 -6.15
C CYS A 220 6.24 17.14 -6.31
N PRO A 221 5.49 16.54 -7.25
CA PRO A 221 5.39 15.09 -7.34
C PRO A 221 6.67 14.42 -7.83
N GLU A 222 7.63 15.17 -8.35
CA GLU A 222 8.93 14.67 -8.77
C GLU A 222 9.94 14.56 -7.63
N VAL A 223 9.65 15.21 -6.48
CA VAL A 223 10.63 15.38 -5.40
C VAL A 223 10.18 14.66 -4.14
N PRO A 224 11.01 13.80 -3.53
CA PRO A 224 10.67 13.11 -2.29
C PRO A 224 10.41 14.11 -1.17
N PHE A 225 9.56 13.76 -0.20
CA PHE A 225 9.15 14.65 0.90
C PHE A 225 10.33 15.37 1.57
N GLN A 226 11.42 14.66 1.84
CA GLN A 226 12.61 15.22 2.51
C GLN A 226 13.37 16.26 1.69
N ARG A 227 13.14 16.32 0.37
CA ARG A 227 13.82 17.25 -0.55
C ARG A 227 12.89 18.32 -1.13
N LYS A 228 11.60 18.33 -0.77
CA LYS A 228 10.66 19.34 -1.25
C LYS A 228 11.00 20.71 -0.68
N THR A 229 11.35 21.65 -1.54
CA THR A 229 11.59 23.06 -1.18
C THR A 229 10.29 23.86 -1.26
N GLU A 230 10.22 24.99 -0.55
CA GLU A 230 9.09 25.92 -0.68
C GLU A 230 8.97 26.48 -2.11
N TRP A 231 10.10 26.73 -2.76
CA TRP A 231 10.14 27.13 -4.17
C TRP A 231 9.40 26.12 -5.06
N CYS A 232 9.75 24.84 -4.93
CA CYS A 232 9.09 23.80 -5.72
C CYS A 232 7.59 23.73 -5.40
N LYS A 233 7.19 23.84 -4.13
CA LYS A 233 5.76 23.77 -3.76
C LYS A 233 4.96 24.94 -4.32
N GLN A 234 5.58 26.11 -4.45
CA GLN A 234 4.96 27.31 -5.02
C GLN A 234 4.87 27.24 -6.55
N ASP A 235 5.92 26.71 -7.19
CA ASP A 235 5.99 26.53 -8.64
C ASP A 235 5.06 25.40 -9.11
N GLN A 236 5.15 24.24 -8.43
CA GLN A 236 4.36 23.05 -8.68
C GLN A 236 3.34 22.87 -7.55
N LYS A 237 2.29 23.71 -7.54
CA LYS A 237 1.23 23.68 -6.51
C LYS A 237 0.50 22.34 -6.40
N GLY A 238 0.49 21.55 -7.47
CA GLY A 238 -0.06 20.19 -7.46
C GLY A 238 -1.50 20.09 -7.94
N GLY A 239 -2.10 18.90 -7.81
CA GLY A 239 -3.52 18.63 -8.08
C GLY A 239 -4.36 18.37 -6.82
N ASN A 240 -3.76 18.41 -5.63
CA ASN A 240 -4.36 18.07 -4.34
C ASN A 240 -4.98 19.28 -3.62
N HIS A 241 -5.97 19.04 -2.73
CA HIS A 241 -6.60 19.76 -1.60
C HIS A 241 -6.77 21.29 -1.63
N GLN A 242 -6.02 22.00 -2.45
CA GLN A 242 -6.15 23.41 -2.76
C GLN A 242 -7.32 23.67 -3.70
N CYS A 243 -7.80 22.63 -4.42
CA CYS A 243 -9.05 22.67 -5.15
C CYS A 243 -10.23 22.90 -4.20
N ASN A 244 -10.52 24.16 -3.89
CA ASN A 244 -11.67 24.47 -3.06
C ASN A 244 -12.96 24.15 -3.80
N ALA A 245 -14.01 23.81 -3.07
CA ALA A 245 -15.33 23.63 -3.66
C ALA A 245 -15.74 24.91 -4.42
N GLY A 246 -16.18 24.75 -5.67
CA GLY A 246 -16.55 25.87 -6.54
C GLY A 246 -15.41 26.44 -7.41
N GLU A 247 -14.15 26.03 -7.18
CA GLU A 247 -13.07 26.37 -8.10
C GLU A 247 -13.20 25.60 -9.42
N PRO A 248 -12.86 26.23 -10.56
CA PRO A 248 -12.88 25.55 -11.86
C PRO A 248 -11.77 24.50 -11.95
N TRP A 249 -12.05 23.41 -12.66
CA TRP A 249 -11.07 22.39 -12.97
C TRP A 249 -9.97 22.95 -13.87
N SER A 250 -8.71 22.61 -13.60
CA SER A 250 -7.54 23.12 -14.33
C SER A 250 -6.38 22.11 -14.30
N LYS A 251 -5.26 22.43 -14.98
CA LYS A 251 -4.03 21.62 -14.90
C LYS A 251 -3.48 21.50 -13.49
N THR A 252 -3.76 22.46 -12.61
CA THR A 252 -3.35 22.47 -11.20
C THR A 252 -4.51 22.23 -10.24
N CYS A 253 -5.69 21.91 -10.78
CA CYS A 253 -6.83 21.57 -9.97
C CYS A 253 -7.63 20.45 -10.64
N THR A 254 -7.29 19.22 -10.31
CA THR A 254 -7.80 18.02 -10.99
C THR A 254 -8.57 17.08 -10.06
N TRP A 255 -8.39 17.19 -8.74
CA TRP A 255 -9.11 16.38 -7.76
C TRP A 255 -9.29 17.05 -6.41
N ARG A 256 -10.31 16.61 -5.68
CA ARG A 256 -10.69 17.00 -4.33
C ARG A 256 -10.87 15.74 -3.48
N LEU A 257 -10.61 15.88 -2.19
CA LEU A 257 -10.70 14.80 -1.23
C LEU A 257 -11.51 15.22 -0.01
N GLU A 258 -12.48 14.39 0.34
CA GLU A 258 -13.32 14.52 1.52
C GLU A 258 -13.16 13.24 2.37
N PRO A 259 -12.81 13.33 3.66
CA PRO A 259 -12.80 12.18 4.56
C PRO A 259 -14.18 11.52 4.64
N ALA A 260 -14.24 10.20 4.50
CA ALA A 260 -15.48 9.43 4.47
C ALA A 260 -15.46 8.20 5.41
N GLY A 261 -14.66 8.30 6.47
CA GLY A 261 -14.58 7.33 7.57
C GLY A 261 -13.34 6.44 7.55
N GLU A 262 -13.19 5.63 8.59
CA GLU A 262 -12.10 4.67 8.75
C GLU A 262 -12.56 3.36 9.40
N VAL A 263 -11.82 2.29 9.13
CA VAL A 263 -12.00 0.97 9.76
C VAL A 263 -10.64 0.46 10.17
N THR A 264 -10.49 0.02 11.42
CA THR A 264 -9.23 -0.57 11.90
C THR A 264 -9.07 -1.99 11.36
N LEU A 265 -7.84 -2.45 11.16
CA LEU A 265 -7.60 -3.83 10.73
C LEU A 265 -7.97 -4.85 11.80
N ASP A 266 -7.90 -4.48 13.08
CA ASP A 266 -8.33 -5.32 14.18
C ASP A 266 -9.86 -5.50 14.20
N GLU A 267 -10.61 -4.43 13.86
CA GLU A 267 -12.06 -4.52 13.62
C GLU A 267 -12.37 -5.36 12.38
N LEU A 268 -11.64 -5.15 11.28
CA LEU A 268 -11.83 -5.86 10.02
C LEU A 268 -11.64 -7.38 10.18
N THR A 269 -10.59 -7.77 10.89
CA THR A 269 -10.15 -9.17 11.06
C THR A 269 -10.70 -9.84 12.32
N HIS A 270 -11.41 -9.07 13.15
CA HIS A 270 -11.80 -9.43 14.53
C HIS A 270 -10.61 -9.83 15.42
N ASN A 271 -9.44 -9.25 15.19
CA ASN A 271 -8.20 -9.52 15.91
C ASN A 271 -7.83 -8.35 16.83
N LYS A 272 -8.52 -8.21 17.96
CA LYS A 272 -8.40 -7.05 18.88
C LYS A 272 -7.03 -6.83 19.53
N ASN A 273 -6.10 -7.78 19.40
CA ASN A 273 -4.81 -7.76 20.08
C ASN A 273 -3.68 -8.18 19.13
N PHE A 274 -3.76 -7.82 17.84
CA PHE A 274 -2.77 -8.25 16.86
C PHE A 274 -1.34 -7.89 17.31
N ASP A 275 -1.10 -6.63 17.69
CA ASP A 275 0.24 -6.17 18.07
C ASP A 275 0.85 -6.96 19.23
N ASN A 276 0.06 -7.21 20.27
CA ASN A 276 0.50 -8.02 21.41
C ASN A 276 0.75 -9.47 21.01
N THR A 277 -0.12 -10.05 20.17
CA THR A 277 0.03 -11.43 19.70
C THR A 277 1.27 -11.57 18.83
N CYS A 278 1.44 -10.68 17.87
CA CYS A 278 2.60 -10.60 16.99
C CYS A 278 3.90 -10.47 17.79
N ARG A 279 4.02 -9.50 18.71
CA ARG A 279 5.25 -9.31 19.51
C ARG A 279 5.62 -10.52 20.37
N ASN A 280 4.64 -11.20 20.93
CA ASN A 280 4.88 -12.30 21.88
C ASN A 280 5.11 -13.66 21.19
N THR A 281 4.64 -13.83 19.95
CA THR A 281 4.63 -15.15 19.29
C THR A 281 5.23 -15.17 17.89
N GLY A 282 5.60 -14.01 17.32
CA GLY A 282 6.03 -13.91 15.92
C GLY A 282 4.89 -14.17 14.94
N PHE A 283 3.67 -13.86 15.34
CA PHE A 283 2.46 -14.21 14.60
C PHE A 283 2.16 -13.23 13.46
N PHE A 284 1.94 -13.78 12.27
CA PHE A 284 1.51 -13.08 11.05
C PHE A 284 0.06 -13.45 10.74
N GLU A 285 -0.76 -12.52 10.26
CA GLU A 285 -2.19 -12.83 10.02
C GLU A 285 -2.42 -13.68 8.77
N TYR A 286 -1.44 -13.77 7.88
CA TYR A 286 -1.45 -14.58 6.67
C TYR A 286 -0.10 -15.25 6.41
N ARG A 287 -0.13 -16.49 5.92
CA ARG A 287 1.04 -17.25 5.48
C ARG A 287 0.82 -17.74 4.05
N ASP A 288 1.68 -17.27 3.14
CA ASP A 288 1.58 -17.56 1.70
C ASP A 288 1.69 -19.06 1.39
N GLY A 289 2.62 -19.77 2.03
CA GLY A 289 2.87 -21.20 1.75
C GLY A 289 1.69 -22.15 2.03
N CYS A 290 0.74 -21.77 2.88
CA CYS A 290 -0.50 -22.55 3.12
C CYS A 290 -1.75 -21.89 2.52
N ASP A 291 -1.61 -20.73 1.88
CA ASP A 291 -2.70 -19.82 1.50
C ASP A 291 -3.72 -19.61 2.64
N CYS A 292 -3.21 -19.47 3.87
CA CYS A 292 -4.02 -19.51 5.06
C CYS A 292 -3.67 -18.38 6.03
N GLY A 293 -4.72 -17.85 6.64
CA GLY A 293 -4.62 -16.94 7.76
C GLY A 293 -4.23 -17.69 9.02
N GLN A 294 -3.36 -17.08 9.83
CA GLN A 294 -3.02 -17.60 11.15
C GLN A 294 -3.81 -16.78 12.17
N GLY A 295 -4.40 -17.44 13.17
CA GLY A 295 -5.21 -16.87 14.28
C GLY A 295 -6.42 -16.01 13.89
N THR A 296 -6.61 -15.77 12.59
CA THR A 296 -7.86 -15.35 11.98
C THR A 296 -8.08 -16.16 10.71
N ASN A 297 -9.33 -16.55 10.45
CA ASN A 297 -9.70 -17.17 9.18
C ASN A 297 -10.03 -16.12 8.10
N PHE A 298 -9.99 -14.83 8.45
CA PHE A 298 -10.35 -13.75 7.55
C PHE A 298 -9.52 -13.78 6.26
N TRP A 299 -8.21 -14.03 6.35
CA TRP A 299 -7.29 -14.06 5.21
C TRP A 299 -7.17 -15.43 4.50
N HIS A 300 -8.05 -16.41 4.78
CA HIS A 300 -7.98 -17.74 4.14
C HIS A 300 -8.34 -17.72 2.66
N GLY A 301 -7.43 -18.15 1.77
CA GLY A 301 -7.67 -18.16 0.33
C GLY A 301 -7.44 -16.78 -0.29
N LYS A 302 -6.19 -16.43 -0.59
CA LYS A 302 -5.79 -15.21 -1.30
C LYS A 302 -6.20 -15.25 -2.76
N ARG A 303 -6.14 -16.43 -3.37
CA ARG A 303 -6.55 -16.65 -4.78
C ARG A 303 -7.99 -17.16 -4.91
N ASP A 304 -8.73 -17.28 -3.82
CA ASP A 304 -10.16 -17.61 -3.84
C ASP A 304 -11.00 -16.35 -4.12
N PHE A 305 -11.59 -16.31 -5.32
CA PHE A 305 -12.47 -15.24 -5.79
C PHE A 305 -13.65 -14.97 -4.84
N HIS A 306 -14.31 -16.02 -4.33
CA HIS A 306 -15.44 -15.86 -3.43
C HIS A 306 -15.00 -15.41 -2.05
N ALA A 307 -13.83 -15.84 -1.57
CA ALA A 307 -13.26 -15.31 -0.34
C ALA A 307 -12.94 -13.81 -0.47
N GLY A 308 -12.36 -13.39 -1.59
CA GLY A 308 -12.14 -11.98 -1.91
C GLY A 308 -13.42 -11.16 -1.86
N LEU A 309 -14.48 -11.61 -2.55
CA LEU A 309 -15.80 -10.97 -2.53
C LEU A 309 -16.38 -10.84 -1.11
N ARG A 310 -16.30 -11.91 -0.30
CA ARG A 310 -16.80 -11.89 1.10
C ARG A 310 -16.08 -10.85 1.94
N ARG A 311 -14.74 -10.75 1.85
CA ARG A 311 -13.96 -9.75 2.61
C ARG A 311 -14.31 -8.32 2.20
N MET A 312 -14.45 -8.07 0.90
CA MET A 312 -14.87 -6.75 0.40
C MET A 312 -16.26 -6.38 0.91
N SER A 313 -17.22 -7.31 0.84
CA SER A 313 -18.56 -7.09 1.38
C SER A 313 -18.52 -6.81 2.88
N TRP A 314 -17.65 -7.51 3.63
CA TRP A 314 -17.49 -7.28 5.06
C TRP A 314 -16.97 -5.88 5.37
N LEU A 315 -15.94 -5.42 4.66
CA LEU A 315 -15.42 -4.05 4.83
C LEU A 315 -16.50 -3.00 4.50
N LYS A 316 -17.31 -3.20 3.45
CA LYS A 316 -18.47 -2.32 3.16
C LYS A 316 -19.47 -2.28 4.33
N THR A 317 -19.81 -3.44 4.90
CA THR A 317 -20.70 -3.53 6.07
C THR A 317 -20.16 -2.75 7.26
N LEU A 318 -18.85 -2.80 7.52
CA LEU A 318 -18.21 -2.03 8.60
C LEU A 318 -18.34 -0.53 8.36
N PHE A 319 -18.08 -0.05 7.14
CA PHE A 319 -18.27 1.36 6.81
C PHE A 319 -19.73 1.80 6.94
N GLN A 320 -20.69 1.01 6.46
CA GLN A 320 -22.12 1.34 6.59
C GLN A 320 -22.58 1.35 8.05
N ARG A 321 -22.06 0.44 8.87
CA ARG A 321 -22.37 0.39 10.31
C ARG A 321 -21.79 1.59 11.05
N ASN A 322 -20.54 1.93 10.80
CA ASN A 322 -19.81 2.97 11.54
C ASN A 322 -20.16 4.38 11.04
N TYR A 323 -20.57 4.52 9.78
CA TYR A 323 -20.89 5.79 9.13
C TYR A 323 -22.24 5.70 8.39
N PRO A 324 -23.36 5.48 9.11
CA PRO A 324 -24.67 5.20 8.51
C PRO A 324 -25.26 6.37 7.71
N SER A 325 -24.80 7.60 7.95
CA SER A 325 -25.21 8.79 7.20
C SER A 325 -24.55 8.91 5.83
N MET A 326 -23.49 8.15 5.57
CA MET A 326 -22.80 8.12 4.28
C MET A 326 -23.30 6.92 3.47
N PRO A 327 -23.56 7.08 2.15
CA PRO A 327 -23.93 5.95 1.32
C PRO A 327 -22.80 4.91 1.28
N THR A 328 -23.15 3.62 1.13
CA THR A 328 -22.15 2.57 0.94
C THR A 328 -21.37 2.76 -0.36
N ASP A 329 -22.08 3.16 -1.42
CA ASP A 329 -21.56 3.32 -2.78
C ASP A 329 -22.05 4.66 -3.37
N LEU A 330 -21.20 5.33 -4.18
CA LEU A 330 -21.51 6.62 -4.82
C LEU A 330 -21.95 6.47 -6.29
N GLY A 331 -22.29 5.25 -6.71
CA GLY A 331 -22.58 4.89 -8.10
C GLY A 331 -21.62 3.83 -8.62
N SER A 332 -21.48 3.75 -9.94
CA SER A 332 -20.50 2.84 -10.56
C SER A 332 -19.08 3.34 -10.32
N GLU A 333 -18.20 2.46 -9.83
CA GLU A 333 -16.77 2.75 -9.77
C GLU A 333 -16.25 3.09 -11.17
N PRO A 334 -15.39 4.12 -11.30
CA PRO A 334 -14.86 4.50 -12.60
C PRO A 334 -13.94 3.39 -13.13
N GLU A 335 -14.07 3.11 -14.43
CA GLU A 335 -13.21 2.12 -15.07
C GLU A 335 -11.82 2.70 -15.34
N CYS A 336 -10.79 1.98 -14.88
CA CYS A 336 -9.42 2.27 -15.28
C CYS A 336 -9.13 1.67 -16.66
N GLU A 337 -8.80 2.50 -17.65
CA GLU A 337 -8.49 2.05 -19.01
C GLU A 337 -7.00 1.67 -19.20
N TRP A 338 -6.25 1.61 -18.10
CA TRP A 338 -4.85 1.15 -18.04
C TRP A 338 -4.75 -0.21 -17.36
N GLY A 339 -3.58 -0.84 -17.53
CA GLY A 339 -3.31 -2.19 -17.05
C GLY A 339 -3.71 -3.27 -18.06
N ASP A 340 -3.10 -4.44 -17.89
CA ASP A 340 -3.45 -5.63 -18.65
C ASP A 340 -4.57 -6.37 -17.91
N PRO A 341 -5.78 -6.54 -18.49
CA PRO A 341 -6.84 -7.32 -17.85
C PRO A 341 -6.47 -8.79 -17.61
N GLN A 342 -5.36 -9.27 -18.19
CA GLN A 342 -4.86 -10.65 -18.05
C GLN A 342 -3.60 -10.79 -17.18
N ARG A 343 -3.08 -9.71 -16.56
CA ARG A 343 -1.92 -9.81 -15.65
C ARG A 343 -2.29 -10.18 -14.22
#